data_AF-A0A5R8WMA2-F1
#
_entry.id   AF-A0A5R8WMA2-F1
#
_cell.length_a   1.000
_cell.length_b   1.000
_cell.length_c   1.000
_cell.angle_alpha   90.00
_cell.angle_beta   90.00
_cell.angle_gamma   90.00
#
_symmetry.space_group_name_H-M   'P 1'
#
loop_
_entity.id
_entity.type
_entity.pdbx_description
1 polymer ?
#
loop_
_entity_poly.entity_id
_entity_poly.type
_entity_poly.pdbx_seq_one_letter_code
_entity_poly.pdbx_strand_id
1 'polypeptide(L)'
;MATNHVTQRTTSGAAAAKAGGSRPQSNTSRRGFASMDPEQQRRIASEGGKASHASGRGHEWTSQEAREAGRKGGQSSTRRSTAKTA
;
A
#
# COMPACT_ATOMS: atom_id res chain seq x y z
N MET A 1 -32.32 39.43 5.12
CA MET A 1 -31.08 39.30 4.31
C MET A 1 -30.98 37.85 3.89
N ALA A 2 -30.96 37.62 2.57
CA ALA A 2 -31.20 36.34 1.92
C ALA A 2 -30.06 35.32 2.07
N THR A 3 -30.45 34.05 2.08
CA THR A 3 -29.63 32.85 1.89
C THR A 3 -29.00 32.80 0.49
N ASN A 4 -27.71 32.47 0.39
CA ASN A 4 -27.04 32.04 -0.85
C ASN A 4 -26.34 30.68 -0.57
N HIS A 5 -26.95 29.55 -0.94
CA HIS A 5 -26.79 28.78 -2.21
C HIS A 5 -25.36 28.32 -2.48
N VAL A 6 -25.05 27.04 -2.19
CA VAL A 6 -24.90 25.93 -3.18
C VAL A 6 -23.94 26.26 -4.32
N THR A 7 -22.82 25.53 -4.43
CA THR A 7 -21.99 25.26 -5.64
C THR A 7 -20.59 24.81 -5.18
N GLN A 8 -19.97 23.68 -5.55
CA GLN A 8 -20.28 22.59 -6.46
C GLN A 8 -19.47 21.34 -6.05
N ARG A 9 -20.07 20.16 -6.25
CA ARG A 9 -19.39 18.87 -6.36
C ARG A 9 -19.21 18.61 -7.86
N THR A 10 -17.98 18.53 -8.33
CA THR A 10 -17.66 17.95 -9.64
C THR A 10 -16.53 16.94 -9.46
N THR A 11 -16.91 15.67 -9.31
CA THR A 11 -16.03 14.56 -9.70
C THR A 11 -16.31 14.29 -11.17
N SER A 12 -15.57 14.97 -12.05
CA SER A 12 -15.56 14.69 -13.48
C SER A 12 -14.24 14.00 -13.82
N GLY A 13 -14.34 12.72 -14.16
CA GLY A 13 -13.22 11.94 -14.65
C GLY A 13 -12.69 12.46 -15.99
N ALA A 14 -11.41 12.25 -16.23
CA ALA A 14 -10.83 12.20 -17.56
C ALA A 14 -9.47 11.50 -17.48
N ALA A 15 -9.34 10.44 -18.27
CA ALA A 15 -8.08 9.83 -18.61
C ALA A 15 -7.11 10.90 -19.16
N ALA A 16 -5.97 11.07 -18.51
CA ALA A 16 -4.85 11.83 -19.05
C ALA A 16 -3.90 10.85 -19.73
N ALA A 17 -3.92 10.92 -21.05
CA ALA A 17 -3.04 10.20 -21.95
C ALA A 17 -1.56 10.59 -21.74
N LYS A 18 -0.70 9.62 -22.03
CA LYS A 18 0.61 9.71 -22.70
C LYS A 18 1.41 11.02 -22.56
N ALA A 19 2.64 10.82 -22.04
CA ALA A 19 3.92 11.43 -22.47
C ALA A 19 4.72 11.97 -21.28
N GLY A 20 5.37 11.07 -20.54
CA GLY A 20 6.44 11.44 -19.61
C GLY A 20 7.75 11.42 -20.37
N GLY A 21 8.22 12.60 -20.80
CA GLY A 21 9.44 12.77 -21.58
C GLY A 21 10.68 12.15 -20.93
N SER A 22 11.61 11.74 -21.78
CA SER A 22 12.97 11.32 -21.45
C SER A 22 13.66 12.40 -20.63
N ARG A 23 13.55 12.30 -19.31
CA ARG A 23 14.40 13.06 -18.38
C ARG A 23 15.83 12.58 -18.63
N PRO A 24 16.81 13.48 -18.82
CA PRO A 24 18.19 13.09 -19.07
C PRO A 24 18.60 12.14 -17.94
N GLN A 25 19.08 10.95 -18.31
CA GLN A 25 19.50 9.93 -17.36
C GLN A 25 20.52 10.57 -16.42
N SER A 26 20.04 10.96 -15.24
CA SER A 26 20.91 11.30 -14.14
C SER A 26 21.78 10.07 -13.94
N ASN A 27 23.07 10.33 -13.82
CA ASN A 27 24.11 9.35 -13.58
C ASN A 27 23.73 8.61 -12.28
N THR A 28 22.85 7.61 -12.36
CA THR A 28 22.42 6.81 -11.22
C THR A 28 23.65 6.02 -10.87
N SER A 29 24.40 6.60 -9.95
CA SER A 29 25.58 6.00 -9.37
C SER A 29 25.25 4.53 -9.09
N ARG A 30 26.17 3.62 -9.40
CA ARG A 30 26.07 2.15 -9.19
C ARG A 30 25.97 1.80 -7.69
N ARG A 31 25.11 2.50 -6.96
CA ARG A 31 24.92 2.53 -5.52
C ARG A 31 23.46 2.19 -5.27
N GLY A 32 23.23 1.34 -4.29
CA GLY A 32 21.90 0.88 -3.93
C GLY A 32 21.67 -0.58 -4.30
N PHE A 33 20.62 -1.13 -3.73
CA PHE A 33 20.32 -2.56 -3.77
C PHE A 33 20.17 -3.09 -5.21
N ALA A 34 19.53 -2.32 -6.10
CA ALA A 34 19.30 -2.71 -7.49
C ALA A 34 20.59 -2.75 -8.34
N SER A 35 21.67 -2.10 -7.91
CA SER A 35 22.96 -2.08 -8.63
C SER A 35 23.96 -3.14 -8.12
N MET A 36 23.60 -3.95 -7.12
CA MET A 36 24.44 -5.04 -6.60
C MET A 36 24.40 -6.29 -7.49
N ASP A 37 25.31 -7.23 -7.26
CA ASP A 37 25.27 -8.54 -7.91
C ASP A 37 23.99 -9.34 -7.54
N PRO A 38 23.36 -10.09 -8.47
CA PRO A 38 22.13 -10.83 -8.21
C PRO A 38 22.22 -11.88 -7.10
N GLU A 39 23.39 -12.47 -6.85
CA GLU A 39 23.58 -13.40 -5.73
C GLU A 39 23.61 -12.66 -4.40
N GLN A 40 24.31 -11.53 -4.36
CA GLN A 40 24.38 -10.67 -3.18
C GLN A 40 23.01 -10.10 -2.81
N GLN A 41 22.23 -9.64 -3.81
CA GLN A 41 20.85 -9.19 -3.61
C GLN A 41 19.97 -10.29 -3.01
N ARG A 42 20.03 -11.51 -3.57
CA ARG A 42 19.24 -12.65 -3.07
C ARG A 42 19.60 -13.00 -1.64
N ARG A 43 20.88 -12.97 -1.29
CA ARG A 43 21.34 -13.22 0.08
C ARG A 43 20.80 -12.19 1.05
N ILE A 44 20.97 -10.91 0.77
CA ILE A 44 20.50 -9.82 1.63
C ILE A 44 18.97 -9.83 1.75
N ALA A 45 18.24 -10.07 0.65
CA ALA A 45 16.78 -10.21 0.70
C ALA A 45 16.35 -11.38 1.58
N SER A 46 17.02 -12.53 1.44
CA SER A 46 16.75 -13.72 2.24
C SER A 46 17.06 -13.51 3.72
N GLU A 47 18.19 -12.87 4.03
CA GLU A 47 18.57 -12.49 5.40
C GLU A 47 17.60 -11.47 5.98
N GLY A 48 17.14 -10.48 5.21
CA GLY A 48 16.15 -9.50 5.65
C GLY A 48 14.80 -10.11 6.01
N GLY A 49 14.31 -11.07 5.21
CA GLY A 49 13.08 -11.82 5.52
C GLY A 49 13.23 -12.67 6.78
N LYS A 50 14.35 -13.41 6.90
CA LYS A 50 14.66 -14.22 8.10
C LYS A 50 14.80 -13.36 9.35
N ALA A 51 15.50 -12.23 9.26
CA ALA A 51 15.68 -11.29 10.36
C ALA A 51 14.34 -10.66 10.78
N SER A 52 13.46 -10.36 9.84
CA SER A 52 12.12 -9.84 10.14
C SER A 52 11.31 -10.83 10.98
N HIS A 53 11.32 -12.11 10.59
CA HIS A 53 10.67 -13.17 11.37
C HIS A 53 11.37 -13.43 12.71
N ALA A 54 12.69 -13.54 12.70
CA ALA A 54 13.49 -13.81 13.90
C ALA A 54 13.45 -12.67 14.92
N SER A 55 13.27 -11.42 14.46
CA SER A 55 13.17 -10.25 15.35
C SER A 55 12.01 -10.36 16.34
N GLY A 56 11.05 -11.26 16.10
CA GLY A 56 10.01 -11.59 17.07
C GLY A 56 9.15 -10.39 17.46
N ARG A 57 9.23 -9.27 16.73
CA ARG A 57 8.39 -8.07 16.92
C ARG A 57 6.95 -8.30 16.47
N GLY A 58 6.56 -9.57 16.30
CA GLY A 58 5.17 -9.95 16.14
C GLY A 58 4.42 -9.63 17.43
N HIS A 59 3.28 -8.97 17.28
CA HIS A 59 2.35 -8.84 18.38
C HIS A 59 1.80 -10.23 18.72
N GLU A 60 2.01 -10.69 19.96
CA GLU A 60 1.39 -11.91 20.47
C GLU A 60 -0.11 -11.65 20.64
N TRP A 61 -0.92 -12.26 19.78
CA TRP A 61 -2.35 -12.12 19.86
C TRP A 61 -2.89 -12.91 21.05
N THR A 62 -3.45 -12.20 22.02
CA THR A 62 -4.35 -12.82 22.98
C THR A 62 -5.59 -13.34 22.25
N SER A 63 -6.21 -14.42 22.75
CA SER A 63 -7.39 -15.01 22.11
C SER A 63 -8.56 -14.02 21.93
N GLN A 64 -8.67 -13.06 22.85
CA GLN A 64 -9.64 -11.99 22.78
C GLN A 64 -9.34 -11.04 21.61
N GLU A 65 -8.10 -10.61 21.47
CA GLU A 65 -7.69 -9.66 20.44
C GLU A 65 -7.73 -10.26 19.03
N ALA A 66 -7.36 -11.53 18.87
CA ALA A 66 -7.54 -12.26 17.62
C ALA A 66 -9.03 -12.28 17.20
N ARG A 67 -9.94 -12.48 18.17
CA ARG A 67 -11.39 -12.50 17.93
C ARG A 67 -11.92 -11.12 17.55
N GLU A 68 -11.41 -10.06 18.18
CA GLU A 68 -11.77 -8.69 17.84
C GLU A 68 -11.25 -8.28 16.45
N ALA A 69 -10.00 -8.61 16.13
CA ALA A 69 -9.41 -8.38 14.82
C ALA A 69 -10.17 -9.15 13.74
N GLY A 70 -10.49 -10.43 13.97
CA GLY A 70 -11.30 -11.25 13.08
C GLY A 70 -12.71 -10.69 12.88
N ARG A 71 -13.37 -10.26 13.96
CA ARG A 71 -14.68 -9.59 13.90
C ARG A 71 -14.62 -8.29 13.08
N LYS A 72 -13.57 -7.48 13.26
CA LYS A 72 -13.35 -6.24 12.50
C LYS A 72 -13.11 -6.51 11.01
N GLY A 73 -12.30 -7.52 10.69
CA GLY A 73 -12.06 -7.98 9.33
C GLY A 73 -13.34 -8.49 8.65
N GLY A 74 -14.11 -9.31 9.34
CA GLY A 74 -15.41 -9.81 8.89
C GLY A 74 -16.39 -8.69 8.58
N GLN A 75 -16.53 -7.71 9.47
CA GLN A 75 -17.39 -6.54 9.22
C GLN A 75 -16.95 -5.71 7.99
N SER A 76 -15.64 -5.56 7.76
CA SER A 76 -15.14 -4.85 6.59
C SER A 76 -15.46 -5.59 5.29
N SER A 77 -15.34 -6.92 5.31
CA SER A 77 -15.70 -7.78 4.18
C SER A 77 -17.21 -7.77 3.92
N THR A 78 -18.03 -7.89 4.96
CA THR A 78 -19.50 -7.87 4.84
C THR A 78 -19.99 -6.54 4.27
N ARG A 79 -19.47 -5.40 4.75
CA ARG A 79 -19.82 -4.08 4.20
C ARG A 79 -19.45 -3.96 2.72
N ARG A 80 -18.35 -4.59 2.30
CA ARG A 80 -17.90 -4.60 0.90
C ARG A 80 -18.76 -5.52 0.04
N SER A 81 -19.19 -6.67 0.55
CA SER A 81 -20.05 -7.60 -0.18
C SER A 81 -21.48 -7.08 -0.32
N THR A 82 -22.03 -6.41 0.69
CA THR A 82 -23.38 -5.81 0.61
C THR A 82 -23.41 -4.63 -0.38
N ALA A 83 -22.32 -3.87 -0.50
CA ALA A 83 -22.20 -2.77 -1.46
C ALA A 83 -21.95 -3.22 -2.92
N LYS A 84 -21.61 -4.50 -3.16
CA LYS A 84 -21.41 -5.06 -4.51
C LYS A 84 -22.67 -5.72 -5.08
N THR A 85 -23.60 -6.09 -4.21
CA THR A 85 -24.86 -6.77 -4.57
C THR A 85 -26.06 -5.82 -4.61
N ALA A 86 -25.91 -4.58 -4.13
CA ALA A 86 -26.88 -3.49 -4.31
C ALA A 86 -26.52 -2.66 -5.54
#